data_AF-A0A838JPM3-F1
#
_entry.id   AF-A0A838JPM3-F1
#
_cell.length_a   1.000
_cell.length_b   1.000
_cell.length_c   1.000
_cell.angle_alpha   90.00
_cell.angle_beta   90.00
_cell.angle_gamma   90.00
#
_symmetry.space_group_name_H-M   'P 1'
#
loop_
_entity.id
_entity.type
_entity.pdbx_description
1 polymer ?
#
loop_
_entity_poly.entity_id
_entity_poly.type
_entity_poly.pdbx_seq_one_letter_code
_entity_poly.pdbx_strand_id
1 'polypeptide(L)'
;MKVCALAGGVGGAKLAAGLRDVLSPGDLSVVVNTADDFDLWGLHVCPDLDTVMYTLAGISNSETGWGIAGESFETLKMLEHYGEDTWFKLGDRDLATHILRTERLRSGEALTRVTAGLSLALGIRSFVLPMSDDPVSTVLETPEGPLEFQEYFVRRGQKDEVLGVGLRGVEDAAPTEAVLAAISGADAIVICPSNPVVSIGPILALPGVREALARSSAPK
;
A
#
# COMPACT_ATOMS: atom_id res chain seq x y z
N MET A 1 -2.24 23.05 -7.95
CA MET A 1 -1.22 22.34 -8.73
C MET A 1 -1.40 20.87 -8.42
N LYS A 2 -1.89 20.07 -9.36
CA LYS A 2 -2.16 18.65 -9.14
C LYS A 2 -0.88 17.84 -9.19
N VAL A 3 -0.60 17.09 -8.14
CA VAL A 3 0.57 16.21 -8.07
C VAL A 3 0.12 14.76 -7.96
N CYS A 4 0.65 13.91 -8.83
CA CYS A 4 0.48 12.46 -8.76
C CYS A 4 1.78 11.83 -8.24
N ALA A 5 1.75 11.27 -7.03
CA ALA A 5 2.87 10.58 -6.43
C ALA A 5 2.73 9.06 -6.58
N LEU A 6 3.75 8.35 -7.05
CA LEU A 6 3.82 6.89 -7.03
C LEU A 6 4.61 6.47 -5.79
N ALA A 7 4.01 5.67 -4.91
CA ALA A 7 4.56 5.39 -3.60
C ALA A 7 4.38 3.94 -3.15
N GLY A 8 5.32 3.45 -2.35
CA GLY A 8 5.14 2.27 -1.50
C GLY A 8 6.07 2.36 -0.29
N GLY A 9 5.72 1.63 0.76
CA GLY A 9 6.38 1.64 2.05
C GLY A 9 6.54 3.00 2.72
N VAL A 10 7.40 3.02 3.74
CA VAL A 10 7.62 4.17 4.63
C VAL A 10 8.26 5.36 3.91
N GLY A 11 9.18 5.10 2.97
CA GLY A 11 9.83 6.16 2.19
C GLY A 11 8.84 6.93 1.32
N GLY A 12 7.93 6.20 0.66
CA GLY A 12 6.82 6.76 -0.10
C GLY A 12 5.88 7.62 0.75
N ALA A 13 5.46 7.09 1.89
CA ALA A 13 4.56 7.79 2.81
C ALA A 13 5.16 9.09 3.36
N LYS A 14 6.45 9.11 3.70
CA LYS A 14 7.14 10.32 4.20
C LYS A 14 7.19 11.44 3.16
N LEU A 15 7.52 11.12 1.89
CA LEU A 15 7.50 12.14 0.85
C LEU A 15 6.08 12.62 0.54
N ALA A 16 5.11 11.71 0.50
CA ALA A 16 3.69 12.06 0.31
C ALA A 16 3.18 13.01 1.41
N ALA A 17 3.61 12.82 2.66
CA ALA A 17 3.30 13.73 3.76
C ALA A 17 3.90 15.13 3.55
N GLY A 18 5.17 15.21 3.14
CA GLY A 18 5.80 16.49 2.80
C GLY A 18 5.10 17.21 1.63
N LEU A 19 4.66 16.46 0.61
CA LEU A 19 3.87 16.99 -0.51
C LEU A 19 2.51 17.52 -0.04
N ARG A 20 1.81 16.76 0.81
CA ARG A 20 0.52 17.19 1.40
C ARG A 20 0.67 18.53 2.14
N ASP A 21 1.79 18.74 2.85
CA ASP A 21 2.00 19.94 3.67
C ASP A 21 2.21 21.22 2.85
N VAL A 22 2.64 21.09 1.59
CA VAL A 22 2.92 22.22 0.69
C VAL A 22 1.87 22.40 -0.41
N LEU A 23 1.00 21.42 -0.62
CA LEU A 23 -0.07 21.45 -1.62
C LEU A 23 -1.40 21.86 -1.01
N SER A 24 -2.31 22.38 -1.83
CA SER A 24 -3.68 22.66 -1.39
C SER A 24 -4.43 21.35 -1.12
N PRO A 25 -5.38 21.32 -0.17
CA PRO A 25 -6.22 20.14 0.05
C PRO A 25 -6.90 19.65 -1.24
N GLY A 26 -6.72 18.38 -1.59
CA GLY A 26 -7.26 17.78 -2.82
C GLY A 26 -6.36 17.88 -4.05
N ASP A 27 -5.20 18.53 -3.97
CA ASP A 27 -4.25 18.61 -5.08
C ASP A 27 -3.29 17.42 -5.14
N LEU A 28 -3.18 16.61 -4.08
CA LEU A 28 -2.32 15.42 -4.03
C LEU A 28 -3.12 14.14 -4.30
N SER A 29 -2.67 13.37 -5.29
CA SER A 29 -3.06 11.97 -5.47
C SER A 29 -1.84 11.07 -5.25
N VAL A 30 -1.98 10.03 -4.45
CA VAL A 30 -0.93 9.05 -4.16
C VAL A 30 -1.39 7.70 -4.68
N VAL A 31 -0.75 7.21 -5.73
CA VAL A 31 -0.93 5.85 -6.27
C VAL A 31 -0.01 4.93 -5.50
N VAL A 32 -0.61 4.00 -4.76
CA VAL A 32 0.05 3.18 -3.76
C VAL A 32 0.15 1.74 -4.23
N ASN A 33 1.32 1.15 -4.06
CA ASN A 33 1.55 -0.28 -4.27
C ASN A 33 0.55 -1.13 -3.47
N THR A 34 0.01 -2.17 -4.10
CA THR A 34 -0.84 -3.19 -3.46
C THR A 34 -0.29 -4.61 -3.65
N ALA A 35 0.91 -4.76 -4.23
CA ALA A 35 1.50 -6.08 -4.43
C ALA A 35 1.98 -6.75 -3.12
N ASP A 36 1.99 -5.98 -2.03
CA ASP A 36 2.35 -6.47 -0.70
C ASP A 36 1.11 -6.80 0.15
N ASP A 37 -0.08 -6.67 -0.44
CA ASP A 37 -1.36 -6.96 0.20
C ASP A 37 -1.55 -8.47 0.34
N PHE A 38 -2.12 -8.90 1.46
CA PHE A 38 -2.28 -10.32 1.78
C PHE A 38 -3.39 -10.55 2.81
N ASP A 39 -3.84 -11.79 2.92
CA ASP A 39 -4.80 -12.20 3.95
C ASP A 39 -4.09 -12.82 5.15
N LEU A 40 -4.43 -12.37 6.36
CA LEU A 40 -3.94 -12.90 7.62
C LEU A 40 -5.08 -13.03 8.62
N TRP A 41 -5.25 -14.22 9.23
CA TRP A 41 -6.36 -14.52 10.16
C TRP A 41 -7.74 -14.14 9.63
N GLY A 42 -7.94 -14.28 8.30
CA GLY A 42 -9.18 -13.94 7.63
C GLY A 42 -9.42 -12.44 7.44
N LEU A 43 -8.41 -11.60 7.67
CA LEU A 43 -8.41 -10.16 7.45
C LEU A 43 -7.52 -9.80 6.26
N HIS A 44 -7.99 -8.88 5.42
CA HIS A 44 -7.22 -8.35 4.29
C HIS A 44 -6.36 -7.16 4.74
N VAL A 45 -5.05 -7.33 4.67
CA VAL A 45 -4.04 -6.37 5.12
C VAL A 45 -3.40 -5.72 3.91
N CYS A 46 -3.30 -4.38 3.91
CA CYS A 46 -2.73 -3.61 2.81
C CYS A 46 -1.59 -2.71 3.33
N PRO A 47 -0.38 -3.24 3.57
CA PRO A 47 0.64 -2.57 4.37
C PRO A 47 1.05 -1.19 3.86
N ASP A 48 1.18 -1.05 2.54
CA ASP A 48 1.58 0.21 1.91
C ASP A 48 0.46 1.25 1.93
N LEU A 49 -0.79 0.84 1.66
CA LEU A 49 -1.97 1.70 1.80
C LEU A 49 -2.13 2.20 3.23
N ASP A 50 -2.02 1.29 4.20
CA ASP A 50 -2.17 1.61 5.62
C ASP A 50 -1.07 2.55 6.09
N THR A 51 0.18 2.30 5.69
CA THR A 51 1.32 3.18 6.00
C THR A 51 1.09 4.59 5.44
N VAL A 52 0.73 4.71 4.16
CA VAL A 52 0.44 6.02 3.53
C VAL A 52 -0.72 6.71 4.24
N MET A 53 -1.81 5.99 4.48
CA MET A 53 -3.01 6.53 5.12
C MET A 53 -2.71 7.05 6.53
N TYR A 54 -2.04 6.26 7.37
CA TYR A 54 -1.72 6.65 8.75
C TYR A 54 -0.73 7.82 8.80
N THR A 55 0.26 7.85 7.91
CA THR A 55 1.18 8.99 7.82
C THR A 55 0.46 10.26 7.34
N LEU A 56 -0.44 10.14 6.35
CA LEU A 56 -1.22 11.27 5.86
C LEU A 56 -2.25 11.78 6.88
N ALA A 57 -2.74 10.91 7.75
CA ALA A 57 -3.62 11.27 8.87
C ALA A 57 -2.86 11.79 10.10
N GLY A 58 -1.52 11.70 10.12
CA GLY A 58 -0.70 12.13 11.26
C GLY A 58 -0.80 11.22 12.49
N ILE A 59 -1.17 9.95 12.29
CA ILE A 59 -1.33 8.96 13.37
C ILE A 59 -0.34 7.79 13.27
N SER A 60 0.55 7.78 12.27
CA SER A 60 1.56 6.73 12.12
C SER A 60 2.56 6.70 13.28
N ASN A 61 3.00 5.51 13.68
CA ASN A 61 4.06 5.34 14.66
C ASN A 61 5.43 5.66 14.05
N SER A 62 6.05 6.76 14.49
CA SER A 62 7.38 7.18 14.01
C SER A 62 8.53 6.34 14.54
N GLU A 63 8.36 5.62 15.65
CA GLU A 63 9.42 4.82 16.28
C GLU A 63 9.64 3.51 15.53
N THR A 64 8.56 2.80 15.21
CA THR A 64 8.59 1.56 14.43
C THR A 64 8.63 1.83 12.93
N GLY A 65 8.12 2.99 12.49
CA GLY A 65 7.97 3.34 11.08
C GLY A 65 6.74 2.73 10.40
N TRP A 66 5.95 1.93 11.11
CA TRP A 66 4.74 1.25 10.64
C TRP A 66 3.70 1.15 11.76
N GLY A 67 2.43 0.97 11.39
CA GLY A 67 1.30 0.92 12.33
C GLY A 67 0.94 2.27 12.94
N ILE A 68 0.00 2.26 13.89
CA ILE A 68 -0.55 3.45 14.53
C ILE A 68 0.22 3.80 15.82
N ALA A 69 0.38 5.08 16.12
CA ALA A 69 1.03 5.56 17.34
C ALA A 69 0.17 5.29 18.58
N GLY A 70 0.81 4.87 19.68
CA GLY A 70 0.13 4.60 20.96
C GLY A 70 -0.79 3.38 20.91
N GLU A 71 -0.38 2.37 20.15
CA GLU A 71 -1.11 1.14 19.92
C GLU A 71 -0.90 0.10 21.04
N SER A 72 -1.93 -0.72 21.29
CA SER A 72 -1.81 -1.93 22.12
C SER A 72 -1.86 -3.18 21.25
N PHE A 73 -1.42 -4.31 21.81
CA PHE A 73 -1.34 -5.59 21.12
C PHE A 73 -2.04 -6.68 21.93
N GLU A 74 -3.11 -6.35 22.65
CA GLU A 74 -3.80 -7.30 23.52
C GLU A 74 -4.52 -8.39 22.70
N THR A 75 -5.08 -8.04 21.54
CA THR A 75 -5.67 -9.03 20.63
C THR A 75 -4.60 -10.00 20.14
N LEU A 76 -3.42 -9.49 19.77
CA LEU A 76 -2.30 -10.31 19.30
C LEU A 76 -1.81 -11.27 20.40
N LYS A 77 -1.68 -10.80 21.64
CA LYS A 77 -1.34 -11.67 22.79
C LYS A 77 -2.37 -12.77 23.00
N MET A 78 -3.65 -12.48 22.78
CA MET A 78 -4.69 -13.49 22.91
C MET A 78 -4.64 -14.52 21.78
N LEU A 79 -4.35 -14.09 20.54
CA LEU A 79 -4.11 -15.01 19.42
C LEU A 79 -2.93 -15.95 19.70
N GLU A 80 -1.82 -15.40 20.22
CA GLU A 80 -0.67 -16.20 20.66
C GLU A 80 -1.07 -17.21 21.76
N HIS A 81 -1.90 -16.79 22.73
CA HIS A 81 -2.42 -17.69 23.77
C HIS A 81 -3.29 -18.82 23.21
N TYR A 82 -3.99 -18.59 22.11
CA TYR A 82 -4.74 -19.62 21.39
C TYR A 82 -3.85 -20.52 20.50
N GLY A 83 -2.54 -20.25 20.42
CA GLY A 83 -1.58 -21.05 19.68
C GLY A 83 -1.30 -20.58 18.25
N GLU A 84 -1.77 -19.40 17.87
CA GLU A 84 -1.49 -18.81 16.56
C GLU A 84 -0.07 -18.22 16.50
N ASP A 85 0.56 -18.31 15.32
CA ASP A 85 1.86 -17.70 15.06
C ASP A 85 1.71 -16.20 14.74
N THR A 86 2.07 -15.34 15.69
CA THR A 86 1.90 -13.88 15.64
C THR A 86 3.09 -13.15 15.00
N TRP A 87 3.64 -13.73 13.93
CA TRP A 87 4.81 -13.22 13.22
C TRP A 87 4.61 -11.84 12.58
N PHE A 88 3.37 -11.49 12.22
CA PHE A 88 3.00 -10.17 11.76
C PHE A 88 2.26 -9.41 12.86
N LYS A 89 2.72 -8.19 13.17
CA LYS A 89 2.21 -7.42 14.30
C LYS A 89 1.06 -6.51 13.86
N LEU A 90 -0.16 -6.92 14.18
CA LEU A 90 -1.36 -6.10 14.04
C LEU A 90 -1.77 -5.51 15.39
N GLY A 91 -1.87 -4.18 15.43
CA GLY A 91 -2.31 -3.43 16.60
C GLY A 91 -3.83 -3.47 16.82
N ASP A 92 -4.28 -3.16 18.03
CA ASP A 92 -5.72 -3.20 18.35
C ASP A 92 -6.53 -2.12 17.59
N ARG A 93 -5.99 -0.92 17.36
CA ARG A 93 -6.61 0.11 16.50
C ARG A 93 -6.44 -0.22 15.02
N ASP A 94 -5.27 -0.72 14.63
CA ASP A 94 -4.98 -1.16 13.26
C ASP A 94 -5.96 -2.25 12.78
N LEU A 95 -6.32 -3.18 13.67
CA LEU A 95 -7.34 -4.20 13.42
C LEU A 95 -8.69 -3.61 13.00
N ALA A 96 -9.08 -2.42 13.50
CA ALA A 96 -10.33 -1.79 13.08
C ALA A 96 -10.33 -1.46 11.58
N THR A 97 -9.19 -1.02 11.04
CA THR A 97 -8.99 -0.78 9.60
C THR A 97 -9.17 -2.08 8.81
N HIS A 98 -8.52 -3.16 9.24
CA HIS A 98 -8.56 -4.43 8.52
C HIS A 98 -9.94 -5.10 8.61
N ILE A 99 -10.61 -5.06 9.75
CA ILE A 99 -11.98 -5.57 9.92
C ILE A 99 -12.92 -4.88 8.96
N LEU A 100 -12.91 -3.53 8.94
CA LEU A 100 -13.82 -2.76 8.10
C LEU A 100 -13.49 -2.91 6.61
N ARG A 101 -12.19 -2.94 6.24
CA ARG A 101 -11.78 -3.22 4.86
C ARG A 101 -12.29 -4.57 4.40
N THR A 102 -12.03 -5.61 5.20
CA THR A 102 -12.39 -6.98 4.86
C THR A 102 -13.90 -7.15 4.71
N GLU A 103 -14.68 -6.57 5.60
CA GLU A 103 -16.15 -6.60 5.53
C GLU A 103 -16.67 -5.95 4.25
N ARG A 104 -16.14 -4.78 3.89
CA ARG A 104 -16.54 -4.06 2.67
C ARG A 104 -16.11 -4.77 1.39
N LEU A 105 -14.89 -5.29 1.34
CA LEU A 105 -14.43 -6.11 0.20
C LEU A 105 -15.32 -7.34 0.02
N ARG A 106 -15.69 -8.02 1.12
CA ARG A 106 -16.59 -9.19 1.08
C ARG A 106 -18.01 -8.85 0.64
N SER A 107 -18.47 -7.61 0.84
CA SER A 107 -19.75 -7.13 0.31
C SER A 107 -19.68 -6.67 -1.15
N GLY A 108 -18.52 -6.79 -1.79
CA GLY A 108 -18.31 -6.47 -3.21
C GLY A 108 -17.90 -5.03 -3.48
N GLU A 109 -17.55 -4.25 -2.45
CA GLU A 109 -16.97 -2.93 -2.64
C GLU A 109 -15.52 -3.03 -3.15
N ALA A 110 -15.15 -2.21 -4.13
CA ALA A 110 -13.79 -2.17 -4.67
C ALA A 110 -12.79 -1.53 -3.69
N LEU A 111 -11.53 -2.00 -3.68
CA LEU A 111 -10.48 -1.54 -2.77
C LEU A 111 -10.27 -0.02 -2.83
N THR A 112 -10.42 0.58 -4.01
CA THR A 112 -10.36 2.03 -4.24
C THR A 112 -11.43 2.77 -3.43
N ARG A 113 -12.67 2.27 -3.42
CA ARG A 113 -13.78 2.91 -2.69
C ARG A 113 -13.63 2.69 -1.18
N VAL A 114 -13.22 1.49 -0.77
CA VAL A 114 -12.92 1.18 0.62
C VAL A 114 -11.83 2.11 1.16
N THR A 115 -10.72 2.25 0.44
CA THR A 115 -9.59 3.12 0.79
C THR A 115 -10.02 4.58 0.87
N ALA A 116 -10.83 5.06 -0.08
CA ALA A 116 -11.35 6.42 -0.06
C ALA A 116 -12.24 6.68 1.16
N GLY A 117 -13.10 5.72 1.53
CA GLY A 117 -13.96 5.82 2.71
C GLY A 117 -13.17 5.86 4.03
N LEU A 118 -12.15 5.00 4.17
CA LEU A 118 -11.25 4.98 5.33
C LEU A 118 -10.44 6.29 5.43
N SER A 119 -9.89 6.75 4.30
CA SER A 119 -9.12 8.00 4.23
C SER A 119 -9.96 9.20 4.66
N LEU A 120 -11.21 9.28 4.19
CA LEU A 120 -12.13 10.35 4.57
C LEU A 120 -12.44 10.33 6.08
N ALA A 121 -12.66 9.14 6.66
CA ALA A 121 -12.94 8.99 8.09
C ALA A 121 -11.75 9.44 8.96
N LEU A 122 -10.53 9.34 8.45
CA LEU A 122 -9.32 9.84 9.09
C LEU A 122 -9.01 11.31 8.78
N GLY A 123 -9.89 12.01 8.06
CA GLY A 123 -9.72 13.43 7.73
C GLY A 123 -8.71 13.72 6.62
N ILE A 124 -8.28 12.71 5.87
CA ILE A 124 -7.32 12.86 4.77
C ILE A 124 -8.00 13.54 3.58
N ARG A 125 -7.39 14.62 3.09
CA ARG A 125 -7.89 15.40 1.95
C ARG A 125 -7.23 15.03 0.63
N SER A 126 -6.10 14.33 0.68
CA SER A 126 -5.43 13.75 -0.48
C SER A 126 -6.17 12.52 -0.99
N PHE A 127 -6.04 12.19 -2.27
CA PHE A 127 -6.55 10.94 -2.82
C PHE A 127 -5.52 9.83 -2.61
N VAL A 128 -5.81 8.85 -1.76
CA VAL A 128 -5.02 7.63 -1.61
C VAL A 128 -5.64 6.56 -2.50
N LEU A 129 -4.92 6.16 -3.54
CA LEU A 129 -5.41 5.28 -4.59
C LEU A 129 -4.61 3.98 -4.57
N PRO A 130 -5.22 2.79 -4.41
CA PRO A 130 -4.51 1.55 -4.71
C PRO A 130 -4.11 1.55 -6.19
N MET A 131 -2.96 0.94 -6.52
CA MET A 131 -2.50 0.85 -7.90
C MET A 131 -3.49 0.09 -8.79
N SER A 132 -4.23 -0.88 -8.23
CA SER A 132 -5.28 -1.67 -8.87
C SER A 132 -6.32 -2.11 -7.83
N ASP A 133 -7.54 -2.39 -8.28
CA ASP A 133 -8.53 -3.12 -7.48
C ASP A 133 -8.39 -4.66 -7.65
N ASP A 134 -7.60 -5.10 -8.63
CA ASP A 134 -7.32 -6.50 -8.91
C ASP A 134 -6.16 -7.01 -8.03
N PRO A 135 -6.18 -8.30 -7.64
CA PRO A 135 -5.14 -8.86 -6.80
C PRO A 135 -3.81 -8.98 -7.57
N VAL A 136 -2.76 -8.42 -6.99
CA VAL A 136 -1.37 -8.59 -7.43
C VAL A 136 -0.54 -8.97 -6.21
N SER A 137 0.41 -9.89 -6.36
CA SER A 137 1.29 -10.30 -5.24
C SER A 137 2.76 -10.32 -5.67
N THR A 138 3.62 -9.67 -4.87
CA THR A 138 5.07 -9.77 -4.97
C THR A 138 5.52 -11.14 -4.46
N VAL A 139 6.17 -11.91 -5.33
CA VAL A 139 6.67 -13.25 -5.03
C VAL A 139 8.17 -13.29 -5.26
N LEU A 140 8.93 -13.78 -4.29
CA LEU A 140 10.36 -13.95 -4.41
C LEU A 140 10.69 -15.38 -4.83
N GLU A 141 11.59 -15.51 -5.80
CA GLU A 141 12.16 -16.79 -6.18
C GLU A 141 13.36 -17.08 -5.27
N THR A 142 13.34 -18.22 -4.57
CA THR A 142 14.42 -18.65 -3.67
C THR A 142 14.84 -20.08 -4.03
N PRO A 143 16.02 -20.56 -3.56
CA PRO A 143 16.42 -21.94 -3.74
C PRO A 143 15.44 -22.98 -3.17
N GLU A 144 14.67 -22.60 -2.14
CA GLU A 144 13.67 -23.46 -1.48
C GLU A 144 12.29 -23.40 -2.16
N GLY A 145 12.13 -22.54 -3.18
CA GLY A 145 10.88 -22.32 -3.88
C GLY A 145 10.39 -20.87 -3.80
N PRO A 146 9.20 -20.58 -4.38
CA PRO A 146 8.61 -19.25 -4.31
C PRO A 146 8.19 -18.90 -2.89
N LEU A 147 8.38 -17.64 -2.50
CA LEU A 147 8.07 -17.11 -1.18
C LEU A 147 7.27 -15.82 -1.28
N GLU A 148 6.17 -15.71 -0.55
CA GLU A 148 5.36 -14.48 -0.50
C GLU A 148 6.15 -13.36 0.19
N PHE A 149 6.00 -12.12 -0.29
CA PHE A 149 6.89 -11.02 0.12
C PHE A 149 6.86 -10.75 1.63
N GLN A 150 5.70 -10.76 2.28
CA GLN A 150 5.60 -10.52 3.73
C GLN A 150 6.20 -11.66 4.55
N GLU A 151 6.14 -12.89 4.05
CA GLU A 151 6.80 -14.03 4.70
C GLU A 151 8.33 -13.86 4.66
N TYR A 152 8.89 -13.49 3.51
CA TYR A 152 10.31 -13.14 3.40
C TYR A 152 10.67 -11.95 4.29
N PHE A 153 9.93 -10.86 4.15
CA PHE A 153 10.33 -9.56 4.68
C PHE A 153 10.19 -9.48 6.20
N VAL A 154 9.08 -10.00 6.74
CA VAL A 154 8.75 -9.92 8.17
C VAL A 154 9.07 -11.23 8.87
N ARG A 155 8.49 -12.36 8.43
CA ARG A 155 8.59 -13.64 9.14
C ARG A 155 10.03 -14.18 9.15
N ARG A 156 10.68 -14.19 7.98
CA ARG A 156 12.05 -14.72 7.81
C ARG A 156 13.13 -13.63 7.95
N GLY A 157 12.73 -12.37 8.00
CA GLY A 157 13.59 -11.23 8.29
C GLY A 157 14.62 -10.95 7.19
N GLN A 158 14.24 -11.16 5.93
CA GLN A 158 15.03 -10.85 4.72
C GLN A 158 16.39 -11.57 4.66
N LYS A 159 16.44 -12.81 5.17
CA LYS A 159 17.68 -13.61 5.25
C LYS A 159 17.86 -14.57 4.09
N ASP A 160 16.77 -14.92 3.41
CA ASP A 160 16.80 -15.88 2.32
C ASP A 160 17.51 -15.30 1.10
N GLU A 161 18.18 -16.18 0.35
CA GLU A 161 18.76 -15.82 -0.94
C GLU A 161 17.63 -15.58 -1.96
N VAL A 162 17.63 -14.39 -2.56
CA VAL A 162 16.68 -14.01 -3.61
C VAL A 162 17.32 -14.20 -4.97
N LEU A 163 16.77 -15.13 -5.76
CA LEU A 163 17.17 -15.42 -7.13
C LEU A 163 16.44 -14.53 -8.15
N GLY A 164 15.22 -14.09 -7.81
CA GLY A 164 14.35 -13.33 -8.69
C GLY A 164 13.16 -12.73 -7.94
N VAL A 165 12.49 -11.78 -8.59
CA VAL A 165 11.26 -11.15 -8.11
C VAL A 165 10.22 -11.23 -9.22
N GLY A 166 9.07 -11.83 -8.92
CA GLY A 166 7.92 -11.94 -9.80
C GLY A 166 6.70 -11.22 -9.23
N LEU A 167 5.73 -10.93 -10.11
CA LEU A 167 4.45 -10.34 -9.76
C LEU A 167 3.34 -11.27 -10.24
N ARG A 168 2.71 -11.99 -9.31
CA ARG A 168 1.60 -12.89 -9.63
C ARG A 168 0.34 -12.06 -9.85
N GLY A 169 -0.39 -12.34 -10.94
CA GLY A 169 -1.66 -11.67 -11.28
C GLY A 169 -1.53 -10.33 -12.02
N VAL A 170 -0.32 -9.78 -12.16
CA VAL A 170 -0.13 -8.45 -12.78
C VAL A 170 -0.58 -8.37 -14.25
N GLU A 171 -0.51 -9.48 -14.98
CA GLU A 171 -0.89 -9.56 -16.39
C GLU A 171 -2.41 -9.46 -16.59
N ASP A 172 -3.18 -9.89 -15.59
CA ASP A 172 -4.65 -9.87 -15.58
C ASP A 172 -5.22 -8.65 -14.84
N ALA A 173 -4.37 -7.89 -14.14
CA ALA A 173 -4.74 -6.71 -13.37
C ALA A 173 -4.74 -5.44 -14.24
N ALA A 174 -5.53 -4.44 -13.85
CA ALA A 174 -5.54 -3.14 -14.50
C ALA A 174 -5.47 -1.98 -13.49
N PRO A 175 -4.84 -0.84 -13.85
CA PRO A 175 -4.98 0.37 -13.07
C PRO A 175 -6.43 0.86 -13.13
N THR A 176 -6.93 1.38 -12.01
CA THR A 176 -8.29 1.93 -11.99
C THR A 176 -8.37 3.23 -12.79
N GLU A 177 -9.59 3.60 -13.22
CA GLU A 177 -9.81 4.89 -13.88
C GLU A 177 -9.36 6.08 -13.02
N ALA A 178 -9.44 5.96 -11.69
CA ALA A 178 -8.95 6.98 -10.77
C ALA A 178 -7.41 7.14 -10.85
N VAL A 179 -6.67 6.03 -10.97
CA VAL A 179 -5.21 6.03 -11.15
C VAL A 179 -4.83 6.66 -12.49
N LEU A 180 -5.48 6.26 -13.59
CA LEU A 180 -5.21 6.83 -14.92
C LEU A 180 -5.57 8.31 -14.98
N ALA A 181 -6.67 8.72 -14.36
CA ALA A 181 -7.07 10.13 -14.24
C ALA A 181 -6.04 10.94 -13.43
N ALA A 182 -5.52 10.40 -12.33
CA ALA A 182 -4.49 11.05 -11.53
C ALA A 182 -3.19 11.27 -12.33
N ILE A 183 -2.74 10.27 -13.09
CA ILE A 183 -1.53 10.37 -13.92
C ILE A 183 -1.71 11.38 -15.06
N SER A 184 -2.84 11.29 -15.77
CA SER A 184 -3.13 12.12 -16.95
C SER A 184 -3.41 13.58 -16.60
N GLY A 185 -4.02 13.83 -15.44
CA GLY A 185 -4.42 15.16 -14.98
C GLY A 185 -3.41 15.86 -14.06
N ALA A 186 -2.23 15.28 -13.85
CA ALA A 186 -1.19 15.86 -13.00
C ALA A 186 -0.45 17.02 -13.71
N ASP A 187 -0.13 18.05 -12.94
CA ASP A 187 0.83 19.10 -13.31
C ASP A 187 2.28 18.67 -13.05
N ALA A 188 2.49 17.71 -12.14
CA ALA A 188 3.76 17.04 -11.88
C ALA A 188 3.54 15.60 -11.40
N ILE A 189 4.40 14.69 -11.85
CA ILE A 189 4.41 13.31 -11.38
C ILE A 189 5.66 13.12 -10.53
N VAL A 190 5.53 12.49 -9.37
CA VAL A 190 6.63 12.26 -8.44
C VAL A 190 6.77 10.77 -8.21
N ILE A 191 7.92 10.21 -8.59
CA ILE A 191 8.28 8.84 -8.19
C ILE A 191 8.93 8.94 -6.80
N CYS A 192 8.20 8.53 -5.76
CA CYS A 192 8.71 8.64 -4.40
C CYS A 192 9.94 7.75 -4.17
N PRO A 193 10.80 8.06 -3.18
CA PRO A 193 12.00 7.31 -2.84
C PRO A 193 11.66 5.98 -2.12
N SER A 194 10.89 5.15 -2.80
CA SER A 194 10.48 3.80 -2.38
C SER A 194 11.41 2.77 -3.03
N ASN A 195 11.28 1.49 -2.68
CA ASN A 195 12.07 0.46 -3.36
C ASN A 195 11.69 0.39 -4.85
N PRO A 196 12.66 0.50 -5.79
CA PRO A 196 12.34 0.52 -7.22
C PRO A 196 11.81 -0.83 -7.74
N VAL A 197 12.11 -1.94 -7.05
CA VAL A 197 11.76 -3.30 -7.47
C VAL A 197 10.41 -3.72 -6.90
N VAL A 198 10.22 -3.61 -5.58
CA VAL A 198 9.04 -4.16 -4.88
C VAL A 198 8.00 -3.13 -4.48
N SER A 199 8.28 -1.82 -4.65
CA SER A 199 7.31 -0.75 -4.33
C SER A 199 6.89 0.03 -5.58
N ILE A 200 7.83 0.59 -6.33
CA ILE A 200 7.52 1.31 -7.57
C ILE A 200 7.33 0.34 -8.74
N GLY A 201 8.13 -0.73 -8.76
CA GLY A 201 8.08 -1.77 -9.80
C GLY A 201 6.69 -2.33 -10.06
N PRO A 202 5.92 -2.75 -9.04
CA PRO A 202 4.57 -3.28 -9.23
C PRO A 202 3.61 -2.28 -9.88
N ILE A 203 3.64 -1.02 -9.43
CA ILE A 203 2.82 0.06 -10.01
C ILE A 203 3.13 0.23 -11.50
N LEU A 204 4.42 0.21 -11.87
CA LEU A 204 4.86 0.36 -13.25
C LEU A 204 4.68 -0.93 -14.09
N ALA A 205 4.44 -2.07 -13.47
CA ALA A 205 4.23 -3.34 -14.15
C ALA A 205 2.77 -3.53 -14.59
N LEU A 206 1.84 -2.80 -14.00
CA LEU A 206 0.43 -2.82 -14.41
C LEU A 206 0.27 -2.39 -15.88
N PRO A 207 -0.46 -3.17 -16.70
CA PRO A 207 -0.77 -2.83 -18.08
C PRO A 207 -1.36 -1.41 -18.20
N GLY A 208 -0.76 -0.58 -19.06
CA GLY A 208 -1.24 0.78 -19.34
C GLY A 208 -0.62 1.89 -18.47
N VAL A 209 0.01 1.59 -17.33
CA VAL A 209 0.58 2.62 -16.45
C VAL A 209 1.78 3.29 -17.11
N ARG A 210 2.71 2.53 -17.70
CA ARG A 210 3.88 3.09 -18.40
C ARG A 210 3.48 3.92 -19.60
N GLU A 211 2.48 3.48 -20.36
CA GLU A 211 1.93 4.20 -21.49
C GLU A 211 1.28 5.52 -21.04
N ALA A 212 0.52 5.51 -19.94
CA ALA A 212 -0.07 6.71 -19.37
C ALA A 212 1.00 7.72 -18.92
N LEU A 213 2.04 7.24 -18.23
CA LEU A 213 3.20 8.06 -17.84
C LEU A 213 3.93 8.63 -19.06
N ALA A 214 4.14 7.84 -20.11
CA ALA A 214 4.81 8.30 -21.33
C ALA A 214 3.99 9.36 -22.09
N ARG A 215 2.66 9.25 -22.09
CA ARG A 215 1.75 10.22 -22.74
C ARG A 215 1.57 11.52 -21.97
N SER A 216 1.74 11.50 -20.64
CA SER A 216 1.61 12.71 -19.82
C SER A 216 2.67 13.75 -20.20
N SER A 217 2.25 15.01 -20.35
CA SER A 217 3.15 16.15 -20.56
C SER A 217 3.76 16.67 -19.27
N ALA A 218 3.34 16.17 -18.11
CA ALA A 218 3.86 16.60 -16.82
C ALA A 218 5.35 16.24 -16.67
N PRO A 219 6.17 17.08 -16.03
CA PRO A 219 7.49 16.68 -15.56
C PRO A 219 7.36 15.48 -14.61
N LYS A 220 8.34 14.56 -14.70
CA LYS A 220 8.47 13.36 -13.87
C LYS A 220 9.84 13.36 -13.21
#